data_AF-A0A8B6XYF4-F1
#
_entry.id   AF-A0A8B6XYF4-F1
#
_cell.length_a   1.000
_cell.length_b   1.000
_cell.length_c   1.000
_cell.angle_alpha   90.00
_cell.angle_beta   90.00
_cell.angle_gamma   90.00
#
_symmetry.space_group_name_H-M   'P 1'
#
loop_
_entity.id
_entity.type
_entity.pdbx_description
1 polymer ?
#
loop_
_entity_poly.entity_id
_entity_poly.type
_entity_poly.pdbx_seq_one_letter_code
_entity_poly.pdbx_strand_id
1 'polypeptide(L)'
;RSDFRIEASIEGSIDLSGTLTLKNIMLVLNFGASGNSISIESEFHMKNPELVFTGYIKIELSGKLSVGGSMRGMIKEPFNVQRLAFGNVYFAFGLDLKTLLPTIEMGAQIWFGKLGEDEKSDRFEFQGYFGLSASNPTDSYIYFISSGADLTIGNIYRIFEINKELPENVAASGFIGELRFSVNFGTAEKTIEKLDVTIPPGFMFKGIISIWGYNIDCEIKISSSSFYLKALFDPMTGWGNDINVSRLSDRAKTCLFIKT
;
A
#
# COMPACT_ATOMS: atom_id res chain seq x y z
N ARG A 1 29.37 -12.38 -0.66
CA ARG A 1 28.90 -13.62 -1.31
C ARG A 1 28.17 -13.19 -2.58
N SER A 2 28.48 -13.78 -3.72
CA SER A 2 27.88 -13.40 -5.02
C SER A 2 26.67 -14.28 -5.31
N ASP A 3 25.58 -13.67 -5.72
CA ASP A 3 24.44 -14.36 -6.30
C ASP A 3 24.64 -14.43 -7.82
N PHE A 4 24.18 -15.51 -8.45
CA PHE A 4 24.21 -15.66 -9.90
C PHE A 4 22.83 -16.06 -10.44
N ARG A 5 22.46 -15.48 -11.59
CA ARG A 5 21.19 -15.67 -12.28
C ARG A 5 21.45 -16.20 -13.68
N ILE A 6 20.82 -17.32 -14.03
CA ILE A 6 20.79 -17.87 -15.39
C ILE A 6 19.37 -17.71 -15.91
N GLU A 7 19.24 -17.15 -17.11
CA GLU A 7 17.95 -16.89 -17.74
C GLU A 7 17.95 -17.45 -19.17
N ALA A 8 16.91 -18.18 -19.49
CA ALA A 8 16.58 -18.58 -20.85
C ALA A 8 15.24 -17.97 -21.22
N SER A 9 15.25 -16.96 -22.08
CA SER A 9 14.07 -16.23 -22.51
C SER A 9 13.73 -16.53 -23.96
N ILE A 10 12.43 -16.56 -24.25
CA ILE A 10 11.91 -16.37 -25.61
C ILE A 10 11.36 -14.95 -25.65
N GLU A 11 12.11 -14.06 -26.27
CA GLU A 11 11.70 -12.68 -26.53
C GLU A 11 10.97 -12.63 -27.87
N GLY A 12 9.77 -12.07 -27.87
CA GLY A 12 8.97 -11.97 -29.08
C GLY A 12 7.68 -11.21 -28.89
N SER A 13 6.80 -11.28 -29.87
CA SER A 13 5.46 -10.71 -29.78
C SER A 13 4.53 -11.70 -30.44
N ILE A 14 3.91 -12.55 -29.62
CA ILE A 14 2.92 -13.51 -30.09
C ILE A 14 1.55 -12.91 -29.82
N ASP A 15 0.87 -12.47 -30.87
CA ASP A 15 -0.50 -11.99 -30.76
C ASP A 15 -1.42 -13.18 -30.47
N LEU A 16 -1.99 -13.20 -29.28
CA LEU A 16 -2.95 -14.22 -28.83
C LEU A 16 -4.38 -13.81 -29.22
N SER A 17 -4.63 -12.50 -29.26
CA SER A 17 -5.84 -11.88 -29.78
C SER A 17 -5.52 -10.48 -30.32
N GLY A 18 -6.47 -9.83 -30.99
CA GLY A 18 -6.29 -8.45 -31.46
C GLY A 18 -6.00 -7.43 -30.34
N THR A 19 -6.21 -7.79 -29.08
CA THR A 19 -6.00 -6.93 -27.91
C THR A 19 -4.97 -7.44 -26.92
N LEU A 20 -4.57 -8.73 -26.98
CA LEU A 20 -3.67 -9.39 -26.03
C LEU A 20 -2.46 -9.98 -26.75
N THR A 21 -1.27 -9.61 -26.29
CA THR A 21 0.00 -10.05 -26.85
C THR A 21 0.86 -10.67 -25.75
N LEU A 22 1.41 -11.86 -25.99
CA LEU A 22 2.46 -12.44 -25.16
C LEU A 22 3.81 -11.87 -25.62
N LYS A 23 4.57 -11.29 -24.68
CA LYS A 23 5.87 -10.67 -24.95
C LYS A 23 7.04 -11.58 -24.59
N ASN A 24 7.05 -12.05 -23.35
CA ASN A 24 8.18 -12.80 -22.82
C ASN A 24 7.69 -14.08 -22.12
N ILE A 25 8.42 -15.16 -22.33
CA ILE A 25 8.41 -16.35 -21.47
C ILE A 25 9.86 -16.62 -21.08
N MET A 26 10.12 -16.76 -19.78
CA MET A 26 11.46 -16.90 -19.23
C MET A 26 11.52 -18.09 -18.29
N LEU A 27 12.55 -18.93 -18.44
CA LEU A 27 13.00 -19.84 -17.41
C LEU A 27 14.14 -19.16 -16.65
N VAL A 28 13.96 -18.93 -15.36
CA VAL A 28 14.93 -18.24 -14.51
C VAL A 28 15.43 -19.20 -13.43
N LEU A 29 16.75 -19.30 -13.31
CA LEU A 29 17.43 -20.07 -12.28
C LEU A 29 18.27 -19.09 -11.46
N ASN A 30 17.92 -18.93 -10.18
CA ASN A 30 18.69 -18.10 -9.25
C ASN A 30 19.44 -19.00 -8.28
N PHE A 31 20.69 -18.65 -8.02
CA PHE A 31 21.53 -19.36 -7.07
C PHE A 31 22.35 -18.37 -6.25
N GLY A 32 22.43 -18.57 -4.94
CA GLY A 32 23.20 -17.66 -4.11
C GLY A 32 22.87 -17.67 -2.64
N ALA A 33 23.38 -16.66 -1.94
CA ALA A 33 23.17 -16.46 -0.52
C ALA A 33 21.74 -16.03 -0.20
N SER A 34 21.08 -15.35 -1.14
CA SER A 34 19.66 -14.98 -1.08
C SER A 34 18.72 -16.17 -1.31
N GLY A 35 19.26 -17.32 -1.73
CA GLY A 35 18.52 -18.57 -1.93
C GLY A 35 18.72 -19.15 -3.33
N ASN A 36 18.20 -20.35 -3.52
CA ASN A 36 18.21 -21.04 -4.80
C ASN A 36 16.77 -21.26 -5.24
N SER A 37 16.45 -20.90 -6.48
CA SER A 37 15.09 -21.05 -7.03
C SER A 37 15.08 -21.31 -8.52
N ILE A 38 14.05 -22.00 -8.97
CA ILE A 38 13.69 -22.19 -10.37
C ILE A 38 12.33 -21.52 -10.58
N SER A 39 12.20 -20.60 -11.54
CA SER A 39 10.93 -20.00 -11.91
C SER A 39 10.68 -20.05 -13.42
N ILE A 40 9.40 -20.18 -13.77
CA ILE A 40 8.89 -19.86 -15.11
C ILE A 40 8.12 -18.56 -14.96
N GLU A 41 8.48 -17.57 -15.76
CA GLU A 41 7.92 -16.23 -15.73
C GLU A 41 7.35 -15.89 -17.11
N SER A 42 6.26 -15.12 -17.14
CA SER A 42 5.58 -14.72 -18.37
C SER A 42 5.09 -13.28 -18.29
N GLU A 43 5.06 -12.60 -19.43
CA GLU A 43 4.59 -11.22 -19.55
C GLU A 43 3.61 -11.07 -20.71
N PHE A 44 2.40 -10.59 -20.41
CA PHE A 44 1.34 -10.31 -21.37
C PHE A 44 1.00 -8.82 -21.39
N HIS A 45 0.75 -8.28 -22.57
CA HIS A 45 0.39 -6.88 -22.78
C HIS A 45 -1.01 -6.82 -23.38
N MET A 46 -1.87 -6.03 -22.76
CA MET A 46 -3.19 -5.70 -23.30
C MET A 46 -3.19 -4.24 -23.75
N LYS A 47 -3.73 -3.95 -24.93
CA LYS A 47 -3.69 -2.59 -25.51
C LYS A 47 -4.80 -1.65 -25.04
N ASN A 48 -5.99 -2.19 -24.74
CA ASN A 48 -7.16 -1.38 -24.40
C ASN A 48 -8.01 -2.06 -23.32
N PRO A 49 -7.95 -1.62 -22.05
CA PRO A 49 -6.97 -0.66 -21.51
C PRO A 49 -5.52 -1.16 -21.59
N GLU A 50 -4.56 -0.23 -21.55
CA GLU A 50 -3.12 -0.55 -21.49
C GLU A 50 -2.78 -1.20 -20.15
N LEU A 51 -2.64 -2.53 -20.15
CA LEU A 51 -2.28 -3.32 -18.97
C LEU A 51 -1.10 -4.22 -19.27
N VAL A 52 -0.20 -4.36 -18.30
CA VAL A 52 0.89 -5.34 -18.36
C VAL A 52 0.69 -6.36 -17.25
N PHE A 53 0.43 -7.60 -17.63
CA PHE A 53 0.32 -8.73 -16.73
C PHE A 53 1.64 -9.48 -16.68
N THR A 54 2.17 -9.70 -15.48
CA THR A 54 3.27 -10.63 -15.28
C THR A 54 2.76 -11.80 -14.45
N GLY A 55 3.25 -13.00 -14.72
CA GLY A 55 2.88 -14.21 -13.98
C GLY A 55 4.11 -15.08 -13.76
N TYR A 56 4.15 -15.81 -12.65
CA TYR A 56 5.24 -16.72 -12.34
C TYR A 56 4.77 -17.98 -11.61
N ILE A 57 5.51 -19.06 -11.83
CA ILE A 57 5.52 -20.27 -10.99
C ILE A 57 6.97 -20.45 -10.55
N LYS A 58 7.22 -20.46 -9.25
CA LYS A 58 8.56 -20.52 -8.66
C LYS A 58 8.62 -21.61 -7.61
N ILE A 59 9.64 -22.46 -7.70
CA ILE A 59 10.02 -23.41 -6.65
C ILE A 59 11.37 -23.01 -6.07
N GLU A 60 11.44 -22.88 -4.76
CA GLU A 60 12.67 -22.64 -4.01
C GLU A 60 13.21 -23.96 -3.47
N LEU A 61 14.54 -24.13 -3.44
CA LEU A 61 15.15 -25.34 -2.85
C LEU A 61 14.86 -25.48 -1.35
N SER A 62 14.40 -24.41 -0.70
CA SER A 62 13.87 -24.43 0.67
C SER A 62 12.64 -25.34 0.81
N GLY A 63 11.99 -25.69 -0.31
CA GLY A 63 10.72 -26.43 -0.36
C GLY A 63 9.51 -25.52 -0.55
N LYS A 64 9.69 -24.22 -0.82
CA LYS A 64 8.58 -23.29 -1.05
C LYS A 64 8.18 -23.29 -2.51
N LEU A 65 6.95 -23.71 -2.80
CA LEU A 65 6.29 -23.48 -4.08
C LEU A 65 5.55 -22.15 -4.01
N SER A 66 5.62 -21.34 -5.06
CA SER A 66 4.86 -20.10 -5.16
C SER A 66 4.35 -19.89 -6.59
N VAL A 67 3.13 -19.39 -6.70
CA VAL A 67 2.47 -19.02 -7.94
C VAL A 67 1.91 -17.64 -7.74
N GLY A 68 2.21 -16.72 -8.64
CA GLY A 68 1.74 -15.36 -8.50
C GLY A 68 1.80 -14.59 -9.80
N GLY A 69 1.46 -13.32 -9.69
CA GLY A 69 1.48 -12.40 -10.80
C GLY A 69 1.19 -10.98 -10.36
N SER A 70 1.36 -10.06 -11.29
CA SER A 70 0.94 -8.68 -11.13
C SER A 70 0.25 -8.18 -12.38
N MET A 71 -0.54 -7.13 -12.21
CA MET A 71 -1.11 -6.34 -13.28
C MET A 71 -0.69 -4.89 -13.03
N ARG A 72 0.14 -4.35 -13.91
CA ARG A 72 0.46 -2.92 -13.95
C ARG A 72 -0.53 -2.19 -14.85
N GLY A 73 -0.95 -1.01 -14.42
CA GLY A 73 -1.96 -0.21 -15.10
C GLY A 73 -3.28 -0.20 -14.32
N MET A 74 -4.18 0.68 -14.75
CA MET A 74 -5.47 0.93 -14.09
C MET A 74 -6.61 0.62 -15.04
N ILE A 75 -7.59 -0.13 -14.55
CA ILE A 75 -8.88 -0.32 -15.20
C ILE A 75 -9.82 0.74 -14.64
N LYS A 76 -10.29 1.63 -15.52
CA LYS A 76 -11.29 2.65 -15.19
C LYS A 76 -12.68 2.04 -15.34
N GLU A 77 -13.59 2.42 -14.44
CA GLU A 77 -15.00 2.04 -14.40
C GLU A 77 -15.24 0.51 -14.45
N PRO A 78 -14.55 -0.27 -13.59
CA PRO A 78 -14.74 -1.70 -13.57
C PRO A 78 -16.18 -2.05 -13.20
N PHE A 79 -16.73 -3.10 -13.82
CA PHE A 79 -18.10 -3.54 -13.58
C PHE A 79 -19.16 -2.44 -13.78
N ASN A 80 -18.87 -1.45 -14.65
CA ASN A 80 -19.73 -0.30 -14.91
C ASN A 80 -19.98 0.59 -13.67
N VAL A 81 -19.08 0.53 -12.68
CA VAL A 81 -19.11 1.43 -11.52
C VAL A 81 -18.40 2.72 -11.89
N GLN A 82 -19.18 3.76 -12.16
CA GLN A 82 -18.65 5.10 -12.45
C GLN A 82 -17.75 5.59 -11.31
N ARG A 83 -16.71 6.36 -11.64
CA ARG A 83 -15.77 6.97 -10.66
C ARG A 83 -14.92 5.99 -9.86
N LEU A 84 -14.93 4.70 -10.19
CA LEU A 84 -14.03 3.72 -9.62
C LEU A 84 -12.94 3.39 -10.64
N ALA A 85 -11.68 3.39 -10.22
CA ALA A 85 -10.62 2.68 -10.94
C ALA A 85 -9.92 1.70 -10.00
N PHE A 86 -9.47 0.59 -10.54
CA PHE A 86 -8.67 -0.38 -9.80
C PHE A 86 -7.49 -0.83 -10.65
N GLY A 87 -6.37 -1.11 -10.01
CA GLY A 87 -5.20 -1.52 -10.76
C GLY A 87 -3.97 -1.70 -9.90
N ASN A 88 -2.82 -1.81 -10.56
CA ASN A 88 -1.54 -2.08 -9.91
C ASN A 88 -1.66 -3.25 -8.91
N VAL A 89 -2.30 -4.32 -9.38
CA VAL A 89 -2.64 -5.50 -8.59
C VAL A 89 -1.42 -6.40 -8.50
N TYR A 90 -1.20 -6.99 -7.35
CA TYR A 90 -0.24 -8.06 -7.13
C TYR A 90 -0.94 -9.16 -6.35
N PHE A 91 -0.70 -10.40 -6.75
CA PHE A 91 -1.21 -11.57 -6.06
C PHE A 91 -0.16 -12.66 -6.12
N ALA A 92 0.15 -13.24 -4.97
CA ALA A 92 1.01 -14.40 -4.86
C ALA A 92 0.43 -15.37 -3.83
N PHE A 93 0.34 -16.63 -4.22
CA PHE A 93 0.07 -17.75 -3.36
C PHE A 93 1.33 -18.58 -3.24
N GLY A 94 1.60 -19.11 -2.06
CA GLY A 94 2.69 -20.03 -1.82
C GLY A 94 2.30 -21.15 -0.89
N LEU A 95 3.04 -22.24 -0.99
CA LEU A 95 2.89 -23.44 -0.18
C LEU A 95 4.28 -23.88 0.23
N ASP A 96 4.52 -23.96 1.53
CA ASP A 96 5.70 -24.64 2.04
C ASP A 96 5.46 -26.15 1.93
N LEU A 97 6.17 -26.84 1.03
CA LEU A 97 5.97 -28.27 0.77
C LEU A 97 6.39 -29.16 1.95
N LYS A 98 7.14 -28.64 2.94
CA LYS A 98 7.51 -29.38 4.15
C LYS A 98 6.39 -29.40 5.17
N THR A 99 5.71 -28.27 5.33
CA THR A 99 4.67 -28.07 6.35
C THR A 99 3.26 -28.10 5.79
N LEU A 100 3.13 -28.02 4.46
CA LEU A 100 1.88 -27.83 3.71
C LEU A 100 1.09 -26.58 4.14
N LEU A 101 1.76 -25.61 4.77
CA LEU A 101 1.13 -24.37 5.22
C LEU A 101 1.18 -23.30 4.12
N PRO A 102 0.08 -22.56 3.90
CA PRO A 102 0.01 -21.57 2.84
C PRO A 102 0.67 -20.24 3.23
N THR A 103 1.09 -19.52 2.21
CA THR A 103 1.46 -18.10 2.28
C THR A 103 0.67 -17.34 1.22
N ILE A 104 0.08 -16.20 1.56
CA ILE A 104 -0.68 -15.37 0.62
C ILE A 104 -0.09 -13.97 0.68
N GLU A 105 0.12 -13.34 -0.46
CA GLU A 105 0.51 -11.95 -0.56
C GLU A 105 -0.34 -11.27 -1.62
N MET A 106 -0.96 -10.15 -1.27
CA MET A 106 -1.84 -9.42 -2.16
C MET A 106 -1.59 -7.93 -2.03
N GLY A 107 -1.73 -7.22 -3.13
CA GLY A 107 -1.74 -5.77 -3.13
C GLY A 107 -2.56 -5.22 -4.27
N ALA A 108 -3.12 -4.04 -4.09
CA ALA A 108 -3.88 -3.34 -5.12
C ALA A 108 -3.90 -1.84 -4.86
N GLN A 109 -4.17 -1.09 -5.92
CA GLN A 109 -4.50 0.32 -5.88
C GLN A 109 -5.95 0.52 -6.34
N ILE A 110 -6.68 1.37 -5.62
CA ILE A 110 -8.07 1.72 -5.89
C ILE A 110 -8.18 3.24 -5.91
N TRP A 111 -8.81 3.79 -6.93
CA TRP A 111 -9.14 5.21 -7.02
C TRP A 111 -10.65 5.41 -6.99
N PHE A 112 -11.11 6.38 -6.21
CA PHE A 112 -12.51 6.79 -6.14
C PHE A 112 -12.64 8.29 -6.41
N GLY A 113 -13.31 8.67 -7.50
CA GLY A 113 -13.58 10.05 -7.87
C GLY A 113 -13.47 10.30 -9.37
N LYS A 114 -13.12 11.52 -9.78
CA LYS A 114 -12.97 11.83 -11.21
C LYS A 114 -11.71 11.15 -11.77
N LEU A 115 -11.85 10.35 -12.82
CA LEU A 115 -10.80 9.46 -13.36
C LEU A 115 -9.96 10.09 -14.49
N GLY A 116 -9.83 11.43 -14.51
CA GLY A 116 -8.99 12.19 -15.45
C GLY A 116 -7.51 12.18 -15.07
N GLU A 117 -6.60 12.41 -16.03
CA GLU A 117 -5.16 12.30 -15.80
C GLU A 117 -4.58 13.42 -14.90
N ASP A 118 -5.20 14.61 -14.88
CA ASP A 118 -4.60 15.81 -14.27
C ASP A 118 -5.14 16.20 -12.88
N GLU A 119 -6.19 15.54 -12.37
CA GLU A 119 -6.90 16.02 -11.17
C GLU A 119 -6.76 15.07 -9.96
N LYS A 120 -5.53 14.91 -9.44
CA LYS A 120 -5.30 14.19 -8.17
C LYS A 120 -6.12 14.74 -7.00
N SER A 121 -6.48 16.03 -7.04
CA SER A 121 -7.31 16.69 -6.04
C SER A 121 -8.78 16.26 -6.03
N ASP A 122 -9.24 15.55 -7.07
CA ASP A 122 -10.65 15.20 -7.29
C ASP A 122 -10.90 13.69 -7.19
N ARG A 123 -9.95 12.95 -6.62
CA ARG A 123 -10.09 11.52 -6.32
C ARG A 123 -9.34 11.13 -5.06
N PHE A 124 -9.91 10.15 -4.37
CA PHE A 124 -9.23 9.41 -3.31
C PHE A 124 -8.41 8.30 -3.95
N GLU A 125 -7.14 8.20 -3.58
CA GLU A 125 -6.27 7.10 -3.99
C GLU A 125 -5.95 6.25 -2.77
N PHE A 126 -6.27 4.97 -2.85
CA PHE A 126 -5.98 3.98 -1.82
C PHE A 126 -5.04 2.93 -2.38
N GLN A 127 -4.04 2.56 -1.60
CA GLN A 127 -3.14 1.49 -1.95
C GLN A 127 -2.92 0.61 -0.73
N GLY A 128 -3.15 -0.68 -0.87
CA GLY A 128 -3.09 -1.64 0.22
C GLY A 128 -2.31 -2.88 -0.20
N TYR A 129 -1.47 -3.37 0.71
CA TYR A 129 -0.70 -4.61 0.56
C TYR A 129 -0.79 -5.41 1.85
N PHE A 130 -0.90 -6.72 1.75
CA PHE A 130 -0.79 -7.60 2.89
C PHE A 130 -0.11 -8.90 2.49
N GLY A 131 0.67 -9.44 3.42
CA GLY A 131 1.24 -10.76 3.35
C GLY A 131 0.84 -11.54 4.59
N LEU A 132 0.35 -12.76 4.43
CA LEU A 132 0.03 -13.68 5.50
C LEU A 132 0.81 -14.96 5.28
N SER A 133 1.55 -15.41 6.28
CA SER A 133 2.35 -16.62 6.22
C SER A 133 1.99 -17.53 7.39
N ALA A 134 1.28 -18.62 7.11
CA ALA A 134 0.91 -19.58 8.15
C ALA A 134 2.13 -20.41 8.60
N SER A 135 3.09 -20.65 7.70
CA SER A 135 4.35 -21.33 8.01
C SER A 135 5.30 -20.47 8.85
N ASN A 136 5.27 -19.15 8.66
CA ASN A 136 6.04 -18.20 9.46
C ASN A 136 5.24 -16.93 9.74
N PRO A 137 4.48 -16.86 10.85
CA PRO A 137 3.67 -15.69 11.20
C PRO A 137 4.46 -14.38 11.27
N THR A 138 5.76 -14.43 11.56
CA THR A 138 6.63 -13.25 11.62
C THR A 138 6.89 -12.61 10.26
N ASP A 139 6.63 -13.32 9.15
CA ASP A 139 6.68 -12.76 7.80
C ASP A 139 5.38 -12.04 7.40
N SER A 140 4.35 -12.12 8.25
CA SER A 140 3.05 -11.51 7.96
C SER A 140 3.11 -10.01 8.15
N TYR A 141 2.37 -9.29 7.32
CA TYR A 141 2.28 -7.84 7.37
C TYR A 141 1.01 -7.32 6.71
N ILE A 142 0.64 -6.09 7.05
CA ILE A 142 -0.42 -5.29 6.43
C ILE A 142 0.15 -3.89 6.25
N TYR A 143 -0.11 -3.29 5.10
CA TYR A 143 0.26 -1.93 4.77
C TYR A 143 -0.88 -1.28 4.01
N PHE A 144 -1.18 -0.04 4.36
CA PHE A 144 -2.19 0.76 3.70
C PHE A 144 -1.72 2.21 3.64
N ILE A 145 -1.95 2.83 2.50
CA ILE A 145 -1.75 4.24 2.29
C ILE A 145 -2.95 4.84 1.56
N SER A 146 -3.39 5.99 2.04
CA SER A 146 -4.33 6.85 1.32
C SER A 146 -3.62 8.12 0.91
N SER A 147 -3.88 8.59 -0.30
CA SER A 147 -3.36 9.82 -0.89
C SER A 147 -4.39 10.41 -1.88
N GLY A 148 -3.99 11.44 -2.65
CA GLY A 148 -4.88 12.17 -3.54
C GLY A 148 -5.59 13.31 -2.80
N ALA A 149 -6.91 13.39 -2.94
CA ALA A 149 -7.75 14.33 -2.20
C ALA A 149 -7.80 14.00 -0.70
N ASP A 150 -7.85 15.02 0.15
CA ASP A 150 -8.03 14.84 1.60
C ASP A 150 -9.32 14.06 1.87
N LEU A 151 -9.28 13.03 2.72
CA LEU A 151 -10.45 12.25 3.14
C LEU A 151 -11.30 13.03 4.15
N THR A 152 -11.83 14.18 3.73
CA THR A 152 -12.70 15.05 4.52
C THR A 152 -14.15 14.88 4.11
N ILE A 153 -15.08 15.21 5.02
CA ILE A 153 -16.52 15.14 4.74
C ILE A 153 -16.86 16.01 3.51
N GLY A 154 -16.27 17.19 3.40
CA GLY A 154 -16.46 18.09 2.25
C GLY A 154 -15.99 17.48 0.94
N ASN A 155 -14.82 16.84 0.92
CA ASN A 155 -14.33 16.15 -0.28
C ASN A 155 -15.17 14.93 -0.64
N ILE A 156 -15.69 14.18 0.34
CA ILE A 156 -16.64 13.11 0.10
C ILE A 156 -17.89 13.68 -0.59
N TYR A 157 -18.48 14.74 -0.05
CA TYR A 157 -19.67 15.37 -0.64
C TYR A 157 -19.40 15.87 -2.06
N ARG A 158 -18.25 16.52 -2.28
CA ARG A 158 -17.80 17.02 -3.58
C ARG A 158 -17.65 15.89 -4.60
N ILE A 159 -16.95 14.82 -4.24
CA ILE A 159 -16.68 13.67 -5.14
C ILE A 159 -17.94 12.88 -5.45
N PHE A 160 -18.90 12.81 -4.52
CA PHE A 160 -20.20 12.17 -4.74
C PHE A 160 -21.28 13.12 -5.26
N GLU A 161 -20.93 14.37 -5.60
CA GLU A 161 -21.86 15.41 -6.11
C GLU A 161 -23.10 15.61 -5.21
N ILE A 162 -22.90 15.50 -3.90
CA ILE A 162 -23.94 15.74 -2.91
C ILE A 162 -24.10 17.25 -2.75
N ASN A 163 -25.17 17.80 -3.34
CA ASN A 163 -25.50 19.22 -3.28
C ASN A 163 -26.07 19.60 -1.90
N LYS A 164 -25.18 19.71 -0.91
CA LYS A 164 -25.51 20.21 0.42
C LYS A 164 -24.37 21.06 0.95
N GLU A 165 -24.68 22.30 1.30
CA GLU A 165 -23.74 23.17 1.97
C GLU A 165 -23.52 22.67 3.40
N LEU A 166 -22.26 22.40 3.72
CA LEU A 166 -21.81 22.03 5.05
C LEU A 166 -21.13 23.25 5.68
N PRO A 167 -21.30 23.47 7.00
CA PRO A 167 -20.46 24.41 7.72
C PRO A 167 -18.99 24.07 7.49
N GLU A 168 -18.14 25.08 7.30
CA GLU A 168 -16.73 24.92 6.92
C GLU A 168 -15.98 23.94 7.85
N ASN A 169 -16.16 24.07 9.16
CA ASN A 169 -15.54 23.20 10.15
C ASN A 169 -15.96 21.72 10.01
N VAL A 170 -17.20 21.47 9.61
CA VAL A 170 -17.69 20.10 9.36
C VAL A 170 -17.13 19.59 8.04
N ALA A 171 -17.14 20.42 6.99
CA ALA A 171 -16.59 20.06 5.69
C ALA A 171 -15.09 19.71 5.76
N ALA A 172 -14.32 20.42 6.60
CA ALA A 172 -12.90 20.18 6.80
C ALA A 172 -12.58 18.96 7.69
N SER A 173 -13.57 18.39 8.38
CA SER A 173 -13.34 17.26 9.29
C SER A 173 -13.03 15.97 8.52
N GLY A 174 -12.02 15.22 8.96
CA GLY A 174 -11.58 13.96 8.35
C GLY A 174 -10.06 13.75 8.43
N PHE A 175 -9.48 13.11 7.42
CA PHE A 175 -8.02 12.97 7.30
C PHE A 175 -7.49 13.91 6.22
N ILE A 176 -6.45 14.67 6.55
CA ILE A 176 -5.80 15.62 5.65
C ILE A 176 -4.52 15.01 5.11
N GLY A 177 -4.33 15.14 3.80
CA GLY A 177 -3.17 14.64 3.08
C GLY A 177 -3.07 13.12 3.13
N GLU A 178 -1.84 12.65 3.29
CA GLU A 178 -1.51 11.24 3.24
C GLU A 178 -1.75 10.55 4.59
N LEU A 179 -2.46 9.43 4.56
CA LEU A 179 -2.67 8.56 5.71
C LEU A 179 -1.89 7.27 5.49
N ARG A 180 -1.00 6.91 6.42
CA ARG A 180 -0.27 5.64 6.40
C ARG A 180 -0.64 4.79 7.62
N PHE A 181 -0.84 3.52 7.35
CA PHE A 181 -1.10 2.49 8.34
C PHE A 181 -0.27 1.26 8.00
N SER A 182 0.38 0.65 8.98
CA SER A 182 1.01 -0.64 8.80
C SER A 182 1.01 -1.49 10.05
N VAL A 183 0.99 -2.80 9.86
CA VAL A 183 1.25 -3.79 10.90
C VAL A 183 2.27 -4.77 10.35
N ASN A 184 3.37 -4.97 11.06
CA ASN A 184 4.37 -5.97 10.77
C ASN A 184 4.46 -6.91 11.97
N PHE A 185 4.18 -8.19 11.76
CA PHE A 185 4.18 -9.19 12.83
C PHE A 185 5.59 -9.70 13.15
N GLY A 186 6.60 -9.29 12.37
CA GLY A 186 8.00 -9.59 12.57
C GLY A 186 8.69 -8.72 13.62
N THR A 187 9.90 -9.13 13.97
CA THR A 187 10.79 -8.40 14.89
C THR A 187 11.78 -7.48 14.16
N ALA A 188 11.91 -7.64 12.84
CA ALA A 188 12.72 -6.81 11.97
C ALA A 188 11.85 -5.98 11.01
N GLU A 189 12.44 -4.98 10.39
CA GLU A 189 11.78 -4.21 9.34
C GLU A 189 11.43 -5.11 8.15
N LYS A 190 10.31 -4.83 7.50
CA LYS A 190 9.84 -5.55 6.32
C LYS A 190 9.85 -4.60 5.13
N THR A 191 10.57 -4.95 4.07
CA THR A 191 10.50 -4.22 2.80
C THR A 191 9.45 -4.86 1.90
N ILE A 192 8.52 -4.02 1.42
CA ILE A 192 7.53 -4.36 0.40
C ILE A 192 8.10 -3.89 -0.93
N GLU A 193 8.82 -4.78 -1.62
CA GLU A 193 9.58 -4.46 -2.85
C GLU A 193 8.70 -3.82 -3.93
N LYS A 194 7.42 -4.20 -4.01
CA LYS A 194 6.47 -3.65 -5.01
C LYS A 194 6.17 -2.17 -4.83
N LEU A 195 6.42 -1.64 -3.64
CA LEU A 195 6.21 -0.25 -3.28
C LEU A 195 7.51 0.53 -3.03
N ASP A 196 8.64 -0.17 -2.94
CA ASP A 196 9.88 0.39 -2.39
C ASP A 196 9.65 1.04 -1.00
N VAL A 197 8.86 0.37 -0.16
CA VAL A 197 8.50 0.84 1.19
C VAL A 197 9.01 -0.14 2.22
N THR A 198 9.63 0.38 3.27
CA THR A 198 10.02 -0.38 4.46
C THR A 198 9.08 -0.04 5.62
N ILE A 199 8.48 -1.07 6.23
CA ILE A 199 7.61 -0.93 7.40
C ILE A 199 8.34 -1.43 8.66
N PRO A 200 8.29 -0.68 9.77
CA PRO A 200 8.92 -1.06 11.03
C PRO A 200 8.18 -2.26 11.66
N PRO A 201 8.83 -2.99 12.58
CA PRO A 201 8.17 -4.04 13.35
C PRO A 201 7.02 -3.47 14.21
N GLY A 202 5.92 -4.21 14.33
CA GLY A 202 4.73 -3.83 15.07
C GLY A 202 3.77 -2.93 14.28
N PHE A 203 3.06 -2.06 14.98
CA PHE A 203 2.05 -1.15 14.43
C PHE A 203 2.64 0.22 14.11
N MET A 204 2.24 0.81 12.99
CA MET A 204 2.51 2.21 12.64
C MET A 204 1.22 2.88 12.15
N PHE A 205 0.99 4.09 12.61
CA PHE A 205 0.01 5.00 12.05
C PHE A 205 0.65 6.38 11.87
N LYS A 206 0.43 7.02 10.72
CA LYS A 206 0.88 8.38 10.47
C LYS A 206 -0.14 9.13 9.61
N GLY A 207 -0.51 10.33 10.02
CA GLY A 207 -1.41 11.17 9.24
C GLY A 207 -1.89 12.38 10.03
N ILE A 208 -2.62 13.26 9.36
CA ILE A 208 -3.23 14.44 9.96
C ILE A 208 -4.73 14.20 10.10
N ILE A 209 -5.25 14.31 11.32
CA ILE A 209 -6.68 14.20 11.61
C ILE A 209 -7.21 15.61 11.86
N SER A 210 -8.27 16.01 11.17
CA SER A 210 -8.98 17.26 11.41
C SER A 210 -10.34 17.00 12.03
N ILE A 211 -10.63 17.62 13.17
CA ILE A 211 -11.92 17.53 13.84
C ILE A 211 -12.42 18.95 14.06
N TRP A 212 -13.49 19.33 13.37
CA TRP A 212 -14.08 20.67 13.45
C TRP A 212 -13.07 21.81 13.20
N GLY A 213 -12.14 21.61 12.27
CA GLY A 213 -11.09 22.58 11.93
C GLY A 213 -9.85 22.53 12.82
N TYR A 214 -9.85 21.67 13.84
CA TYR A 214 -8.68 21.43 14.69
C TYR A 214 -7.84 20.29 14.15
N ASN A 215 -6.59 20.57 13.75
CA ASN A 215 -5.72 19.56 13.16
C ASN A 215 -4.79 18.91 14.21
N ILE A 216 -4.60 17.61 14.04
CA ILE A 216 -3.75 16.75 14.86
C ILE A 216 -2.84 15.98 13.91
N ASP A 217 -1.57 16.39 13.78
CA ASP A 217 -0.53 15.62 13.08
C ASP A 217 0.01 14.56 14.02
N CYS A 218 -0.26 13.29 13.71
CA CYS A 218 0.03 12.16 14.57
C CYS A 218 0.94 11.15 13.88
N GLU A 219 1.96 10.70 14.60
CA GLU A 219 2.79 9.54 14.26
C GLU A 219 2.86 8.62 15.48
N ILE A 220 2.28 7.43 15.35
CA ILE A 220 2.23 6.38 16.37
C ILE A 220 3.03 5.19 15.87
N LYS A 221 3.96 4.67 16.67
CA LYS A 221 4.66 3.41 16.42
C LYS A 221 4.64 2.57 17.69
N ILE A 222 4.18 1.33 17.59
CA ILE A 222 4.10 0.40 18.71
C ILE A 222 4.77 -0.90 18.30
N SER A 223 5.80 -1.32 19.02
CA SER A 223 6.45 -2.61 18.84
C SER A 223 6.47 -3.37 20.17
N SER A 224 6.97 -4.60 20.17
CA SER A 224 7.14 -5.40 21.39
C SER A 224 8.11 -4.78 22.41
N SER A 225 8.96 -3.84 21.99
CA SER A 225 10.05 -3.29 22.82
C SER A 225 10.01 -1.76 22.97
N SER A 226 9.11 -1.09 22.26
CA SER A 226 9.03 0.37 22.28
C SER A 226 7.65 0.88 21.91
N PHE A 227 7.28 1.96 22.59
CA PHE A 227 6.14 2.80 22.24
C PHE A 227 6.67 4.19 21.86
N TYR A 228 6.23 4.70 20.70
CA TYR A 228 6.53 6.03 20.21
C TYR A 228 5.25 6.73 19.80
N LEU A 229 5.06 7.94 20.32
CA LEU A 229 3.96 8.82 19.99
C LEU A 229 4.53 10.22 19.74
N LYS A 230 4.22 10.78 18.58
CA LYS A 230 4.38 12.20 18.27
C LYS A 230 2.99 12.71 17.87
N ALA A 231 2.48 13.68 18.62
CA ALA A 231 1.23 14.36 18.30
C ALA A 231 1.48 15.87 18.33
N LEU A 232 1.24 16.54 17.21
CA LEU A 232 1.29 17.99 17.09
C LEU A 232 -0.14 18.48 16.89
N PHE A 233 -0.53 19.42 17.73
CA PHE A 233 -1.87 19.96 17.78
C PHE A 233 -1.85 21.41 17.31
N ASP A 234 -2.87 21.81 16.54
CA ASP A 234 -3.10 23.23 16.30
C ASP A 234 -3.34 23.96 17.63
N PRO A 235 -2.97 25.25 17.74
CA PRO A 235 -3.30 26.03 18.92
C PRO A 235 -4.82 26.18 19.03
N MET A 236 -5.41 25.78 20.16
CA MET A 236 -6.81 26.08 20.46
C MET A 236 -6.92 27.56 20.84
N THR A 237 -7.55 28.37 19.99
CA THR A 237 -7.96 29.73 20.34
C THR A 237 -9.49 29.78 20.50
N GLY A 238 -9.99 30.26 21.64
CA GLY A 238 -11.42 30.60 21.80
C GLY A 238 -12.30 29.70 22.67
N TRP A 239 -11.77 28.80 23.49
CA TRP A 239 -12.56 28.11 24.54
C TRP A 239 -12.66 28.97 25.82
N GLY A 240 -13.43 30.06 25.75
CA GLY A 240 -13.69 30.96 26.89
C GLY A 240 -12.56 31.95 27.20
N ASN A 241 -12.92 33.08 27.81
CA ASN A 241 -12.01 34.18 28.14
C ASN A 241 -10.72 33.67 28.84
N ASP A 242 -9.56 34.07 28.28
CA ASP A 242 -8.21 33.93 28.85
C ASP A 242 -7.58 32.53 29.00
N ILE A 243 -7.80 31.62 28.04
CA ILE A 243 -6.86 30.50 27.86
C ILE A 243 -6.22 30.58 26.46
N ASN A 244 -5.10 31.30 26.39
CA ASN A 244 -4.12 31.14 25.31
C ASN A 244 -3.30 29.87 25.60
N VAL A 245 -3.66 28.72 25.01
CA VAL A 245 -2.71 27.61 24.89
C VAL A 245 -1.78 27.97 23.73
N SER A 246 -0.81 28.84 24.01
CA SER A 246 0.25 29.16 23.06
C SER A 246 1.02 27.88 22.72
N ARG A 247 1.21 27.66 21.42
CA ARG A 247 2.14 26.73 20.79
C ARG A 247 3.25 26.29 21.76
N LEU A 248 3.26 25.01 22.14
CA LEU A 248 4.46 24.35 22.69
C LEU A 248 5.49 24.16 21.55
N SER A 249 5.90 25.26 20.93
CA SER A 249 7.19 25.39 20.23
C SER A 249 8.08 26.16 21.22
N ASP A 250 8.93 25.52 21.99
CA ASP A 250 10.02 24.68 21.52
C ASP A 250 10.20 23.42 22.37
N ARG A 251 10.44 22.28 21.73
CA ARG A 251 10.95 21.04 22.37
C ARG A 251 10.04 20.30 23.35
N ALA A 252 8.72 20.48 23.36
CA ALA A 252 7.85 19.40 23.81
C ALA A 252 7.71 18.34 22.71
N LYS A 253 8.83 17.72 22.34
CA LYS A 253 8.77 16.30 22.02
C LYS A 253 8.28 15.66 23.32
N THR A 254 6.98 15.50 23.50
CA THR A 254 6.47 14.46 24.39
C THR A 254 6.73 13.13 23.67
N CYS A 255 8.00 12.84 23.43
CA CYS A 255 8.46 11.50 23.15
C CYS A 255 8.33 10.76 24.47
N LEU A 256 7.13 10.23 24.74
CA LEU A 256 6.97 9.27 25.81
C LEU A 256 7.61 7.96 25.33
N PHE A 257 8.93 7.86 25.45
CA PHE A 257 9.63 6.59 25.27
C PHE A 257 9.37 5.74 26.51
N ILE A 258 8.28 4.98 26.50
CA ILE A 258 8.14 3.87 27.45
C ILE A 258 8.93 2.71 26.84
N LYS A 259 10.16 2.52 27.31
CA LYS A 259 10.92 1.29 27.11
C LYS A 259 10.54 0.36 28.25
N THR A 260 9.65 -0.59 27.98
CA THR A 260 9.31 -1.67 28.92
C THR A 260 10.42 -2.70 28.98
#